data_AF-A0A834LB52-F1
#
_entry.id   AF-A0A834LB52-F1
#
_cell.length_a   1.000
_cell.length_b   1.000
_cell.length_c   1.000
_cell.angle_alpha   90.00
_cell.angle_beta   90.00
_cell.angle_gamma   90.00
#
_symmetry.space_group_name_H-M   'P 1'
#
loop_
_entity.id
_entity.type
_entity.pdbx_description
1 polymer ?
#
loop_
_entity_poly.entity_id
_entity_poly.type
_entity_poly.pdbx_seq_one_letter_code
_entity_poly.pdbx_strand_id
1 'polypeptide(L)'
;MMPLDVNVNNINWMWAKQFTDGKEKTAEDIIKAIDEEKKLVRFKIVERDLMQLYRTFRITVHVDAKFGGNNLVTWIFEYKKLSGDVEDPKSLMDFCIVLTKDIEAPHLK
;
A
#
# COMPACT_ATOMS: atom_id res chain seq x y z
N MET A 1 -12.86 -10.26 7.42
CA MET A 1 -13.01 -8.80 7.20
C MET A 1 -12.92 -8.13 8.57
N MET A 2 -11.81 -7.47 8.89
CA MET A 2 -11.68 -6.72 10.14
C MET A 2 -12.26 -5.31 9.94
N PRO A 3 -13.01 -4.76 10.91
CA PRO A 3 -13.56 -3.41 10.80
C PRO A 3 -12.44 -2.37 10.93
N LEU A 4 -12.38 -1.43 9.99
CA LEU A 4 -11.50 -0.27 10.02
C LEU A 4 -12.22 0.87 10.76
N ASP A 5 -12.03 0.96 12.07
CA ASP A 5 -12.40 2.17 12.81
C ASP A 5 -11.28 3.20 12.63
N VAL A 6 -11.47 4.11 11.66
CA VAL A 6 -10.53 5.17 11.34
C VAL A 6 -10.88 6.41 12.17
N ASN A 7 -10.10 6.70 13.21
CA ASN A 7 -10.14 7.98 13.92
C ASN A 7 -8.79 8.70 13.74
N VAL A 8 -8.81 9.91 13.19
CA VAL A 8 -7.67 10.63 12.58
C VAL A 8 -6.67 11.20 13.61
N ASN A 9 -6.87 10.98 14.91
CA ASN A 9 -6.09 11.64 15.98
C ASN A 9 -5.17 10.72 16.80
N ASN A 10 -5.05 9.43 16.48
CA ASN A 10 -4.07 8.51 17.07
C ASN A 10 -3.24 7.85 15.96
N ILE A 11 -1.98 7.50 16.23
CA ILE A 11 -1.16 6.74 15.28
C ILE A 11 -1.85 5.39 15.07
N ASN A 12 -2.51 5.25 13.92
CA ASN A 12 -3.22 4.02 13.57
C ASN A 12 -2.25 3.05 12.90
N TRP A 13 -2.03 1.93 13.57
CA TRP A 13 -1.24 0.81 13.09
C TRP A 13 -2.15 -0.14 12.31
N MET A 14 -1.75 -0.51 11.10
CA MET A 14 -2.40 -1.54 10.32
C MET A 14 -1.47 -2.76 10.26
N TRP A 15 -2.01 -3.90 10.67
CA TRP A 15 -1.31 -5.19 10.61
C TRP A 15 -2.00 -6.04 9.56
N ALA A 16 -1.26 -6.48 8.55
CA ALA A 16 -1.77 -7.37 7.51
C ALA A 16 -0.88 -8.60 7.38
N LYS A 17 -1.52 -9.75 7.15
CA LYS A 17 -0.83 -10.98 6.76
C LYS A 17 -0.81 -11.05 5.24
N GLN A 18 0.39 -11.17 4.68
CA GLN A 18 0.62 -11.28 3.26
C GLN A 18 1.35 -12.60 2.97
N PHE A 19 0.97 -13.28 1.89
CA PHE A 19 1.66 -14.48 1.44
C PHE A 19 2.44 -14.12 0.17
N THR A 20 3.76 -14.06 0.29
CA THR A 20 4.67 -13.82 -0.84
C THR A 20 5.66 -14.97 -0.90
N ASP A 21 5.94 -15.49 -2.11
CA ASP A 21 6.90 -16.58 -2.33
C ASP A 21 6.60 -17.86 -1.52
N GLY A 22 5.31 -18.15 -1.27
CA GLY A 22 4.87 -19.29 -0.47
C GLY A 22 5.14 -19.16 1.04
N LYS A 23 5.56 -17.98 1.51
CA LYS A 23 5.81 -17.70 2.94
C LYS A 23 4.85 -16.62 3.45
N GLU A 24 4.33 -16.85 4.66
CA GLU A 24 3.59 -15.82 5.41
C GLU A 24 4.56 -14.73 5.87
N LYS A 25 4.25 -13.48 5.57
CA LYS A 25 4.93 -12.29 6.07
C LYS A 25 3.91 -11.38 6.72
N THR A 26 4.36 -10.62 7.71
CA THR A 26 3.52 -9.62 8.40
C THR A 26 3.93 -8.24 7.90
N ALA A 27 3.00 -7.54 7.23
CA ALA A 27 3.13 -6.13 6.95
C ALA A 27 2.70 -5.33 8.18
N GLU A 28 3.55 -4.40 8.59
CA GLU A 28 3.25 -3.42 9.63
C GLU A 28 3.39 -2.03 9.01
N ASP A 29 2.25 -1.34 8.91
CA ASP A 29 2.14 -0.05 8.26
C ASP A 29 1.50 0.98 9.19
N ILE A 30 1.98 2.21 9.11
CA ILE A 30 1.38 3.35 9.80
C ILE A 30 0.59 4.16 8.79
N ILE A 31 -0.70 4.35 9.03
CA ILE A 31 -1.52 5.28 8.25
C ILE A 31 -1.08 6.70 8.60
N LYS A 32 -0.61 7.45 7.61
CA LYS A 32 -0.14 8.83 7.75
C LYS A 32 -1.15 9.87 7.33
N ALA A 33 -2.03 9.52 6.39
CA ALA A 33 -3.13 10.38 5.99
C ALA A 33 -4.21 9.55 5.32
N ILE A 34 -5.45 9.98 5.54
CA ILE A 34 -6.61 9.59 4.74
C ILE A 34 -7.25 10.90 4.31
N ASP A 35 -7.48 11.03 3.01
CA ASP A 35 -8.18 12.14 2.39
C ASP A 35 -9.37 11.53 1.64
N GLU A 36 -10.53 11.54 2.30
CA GLU A 36 -11.75 10.92 1.77
C GLU A 36 -12.26 11.61 0.51
N GLU A 37 -12.16 12.94 0.46
CA GLU A 37 -12.58 13.74 -0.69
C GLU A 37 -11.74 13.39 -1.93
N LYS A 38 -10.42 13.27 -1.76
CA LYS A 38 -9.52 12.85 -2.84
C LYS A 38 -9.44 11.33 -3.00
N LYS A 39 -10.13 10.53 -2.18
CA LYS A 39 -10.02 9.06 -2.15
C LYS A 39 -8.57 8.60 -2.14
N LEU A 40 -7.80 9.12 -1.18
CA LEU A 40 -6.37 8.92 -1.08
C LEU A 40 -5.97 8.44 0.32
N VAL A 41 -5.09 7.45 0.37
CA VAL A 41 -4.47 6.98 1.63
C VAL A 41 -2.96 6.97 1.49
N ARG A 42 -2.27 7.45 2.53
CA ARG A 42 -0.80 7.40 2.64
C ARG A 42 -0.37 6.53 3.79
N PHE A 43 0.56 5.62 3.49
CA PHE A 43 1.15 4.69 4.43
C PHE A 43 2.65 4.98 4.59
N LYS A 44 3.16 4.85 5.82
CA LYS A 44 4.57 4.68 6.10
C LYS A 44 4.79 3.21 6.45
N ILE A 45 5.62 2.54 5.68
CA ILE A 45 5.97 1.14 5.93
C ILE A 45 6.98 1.08 7.07
N VAL A 46 6.76 0.18 8.01
CA VAL A 46 7.72 -0.14 9.07
C VAL A 46 8.06 -1.63 9.15
N GLU A 47 7.49 -2.45 8.27
CA GLU A 47 7.81 -3.87 8.12
C GLU A 47 9.32 -4.11 8.03
N ARG A 48 9.81 -4.99 8.90
CA ARG A 48 11.25 -5.27 9.06
C ARG A 48 11.94 -5.66 7.77
N ASP A 49 11.31 -6.49 6.93
CA ASP A 49 11.93 -7.01 5.71
C ASP A 49 12.19 -5.90 4.69
N LEU A 50 11.22 -5.01 4.48
CA LEU A 50 11.40 -3.84 3.61
C LEU A 50 12.38 -2.83 4.20
N MET A 51 12.35 -2.63 5.52
CA MET A 51 13.25 -1.68 6.20
C MET A 51 14.71 -2.15 6.25
N GLN A 52 15.00 -3.43 5.94
CA GLN A 52 16.36 -3.94 5.72
C GLN A 52 16.94 -3.58 4.35
N LEU A 53 16.10 -3.12 3.41
CA LEU A 53 16.49 -2.71 2.06
C LEU A 53 16.39 -1.19 1.87
N TYR A 54 15.38 -0.59 2.49
CA TYR A 54 15.04 0.82 2.33
C TYR A 54 15.09 1.57 3.67
N ARG A 55 15.82 2.69 3.70
CA ARG A 55 15.89 3.59 4.87
C ARG A 55 14.54 4.23 5.18
N THR A 56 13.77 4.54 4.14
CA THR A 56 12.40 5.04 4.24
C THR A 56 11.59 4.47 3.10
N PHE A 57 10.35 4.09 3.38
CA PHE A 57 9.41 3.64 2.36
C PHE A 57 8.01 4.18 2.68
N ARG A 58 7.37 4.79 1.69
CA ARG A 58 6.00 5.27 1.75
C ARG A 58 5.22 4.80 0.54
N ILE A 59 3.97 4.47 0.78
CA ILE A 59 3.03 4.08 -0.27
C ILE A 59 1.86 5.05 -0.23
N THR A 60 1.51 5.61 -1.39
CA THR A 60 0.27 6.35 -1.57
C THR A 60 -0.63 5.58 -2.53
N VAL A 61 -1.89 5.40 -2.14
CA VAL A 61 -2.95 4.85 -2.99
C VAL A 61 -3.93 5.96 -3.25
N HIS A 62 -4.22 6.23 -4.52
CA HIS A 62 -5.16 7.25 -4.95
C HIS A 62 -6.14 6.66 -5.95
N VAL A 63 -7.43 6.92 -5.75
CA VAL A 63 -8.49 6.47 -6.66
C VAL A 63 -9.14 7.67 -7.33
N ASP A 64 -8.93 7.80 -8.63
CA ASP A 64 -9.60 8.82 -9.44
C ASP A 64 -10.83 8.22 -10.14
N ALA A 65 -12.01 8.70 -9.78
CA ALA A 65 -13.29 8.27 -10.36
C ALA A 65 -13.79 9.18 -11.49
N LYS A 66 -12.97 10.15 -11.93
CA LYS A 66 -13.35 11.12 -12.97
C LYS A 66 -12.99 10.67 -14.38
N PHE A 67 -12.37 9.51 -14.54
CA PHE A 67 -11.84 9.06 -15.83
C PHE A 67 -12.91 8.38 -16.70
N GLY A 68 -13.84 9.18 -17.26
CA GLY A 68 -14.75 8.74 -18.32
C GLY A 68 -15.69 7.57 -17.94
N GLY A 69 -16.01 7.43 -16.65
CA GLY A 69 -16.84 6.33 -16.12
C GLY A 69 -16.04 5.15 -15.56
N ASN A 70 -14.71 5.14 -15.72
CA ASN A 70 -13.82 4.15 -15.13
C ASN A 70 -13.11 4.72 -13.89
N ASN A 71 -12.85 3.86 -12.90
CA ASN A 71 -12.01 4.19 -11.76
C ASN A 71 -10.55 3.89 -12.09
N LEU A 72 -9.66 4.85 -11.89
CA LEU A 72 -8.21 4.66 -12.00
C LEU A 72 -7.59 4.59 -10.60
N VAL A 73 -6.95 3.46 -10.28
CA VAL A 73 -6.16 3.32 -9.07
C VAL A 73 -4.69 3.61 -9.38
N THR A 74 -4.10 4.57 -8.67
CA THR A 74 -2.68 4.93 -8.77
C THR A 74 -1.96 4.53 -7.50
N TRP A 75 -0.94 3.69 -7.64
CA TRP A 75 0.01 3.36 -6.57
C TRP A 75 1.29 4.18 -6.78
N ILE A 76 1.73 4.89 -5.74
CA ILE A 76 2.95 5.70 -5.75
C ILE A 76 3.87 5.23 -4.64
N PHE A 77 5.09 4.84 -5.00
CA PHE A 77 6.12 4.42 -4.06
C PHE A 77 7.18 5.50 -3.93
N GLU A 78 7.37 6.01 -2.72
CA GLU A 78 8.41 6.97 -2.40
C GLU A 78 9.38 6.31 -1.42
N TYR A 79 10.64 6.12 -1.84
CA TYR A 79 11.59 5.35 -1.05
C TYR A 79 13.01 5.89 -1.14
N LYS A 80 13.81 5.54 -0.13
CA LYS A 80 15.25 5.77 -0.08
C LYS A 80 15.96 4.46 0.19
N LYS A 81 16.77 4.00 -0.76
CA LYS A 81 17.59 2.78 -0.63
C LYS A 81 18.65 2.93 0.48
N LEU A 82 19.04 1.82 1.10
CA LEU A 82 20.14 1.80 2.07
C LEU A 82 21.52 1.86 1.39
N SER A 83 21.66 1.28 0.20
CA SER A 83 22.86 1.36 -0.64
C SER A 83 22.47 1.40 -2.13
N GLY A 84 23.45 1.64 -3.01
CA GLY A 84 23.24 1.67 -4.46
C GLY A 84 22.89 0.30 -5.07
N ASP A 85 23.24 -0.80 -4.39
CA ASP A 85 23.04 -2.17 -4.88
C ASP A 85 21.61 -2.69 -4.65
N VAL A 86 20.82 -2.00 -3.81
CA VAL A 86 19.43 -2.35 -3.59
C VAL A 86 18.63 -2.08 -4.86
N GLU A 87 17.86 -3.06 -5.33
CA GLU A 87 17.02 -2.90 -6.50
C GLU A 87 15.82 -1.97 -6.24
N ASP A 88 15.16 -1.52 -7.30
CA ASP A 88 13.87 -0.82 -7.15
C ASP A 88 12.79 -1.84 -6.76
N PRO A 89 11.75 -1.44 -6.01
CA PRO A 89 10.69 -2.33 -5.49
C PRO A 89 9.69 -2.77 -6.57
N LYS A 90 10.16 -3.24 -7.74
CA LYS A 90 9.33 -3.62 -8.89
C LYS A 90 8.42 -4.81 -8.57
N SER A 91 8.95 -5.83 -7.90
CA SER A 91 8.15 -7.00 -7.48
C SER A 91 6.99 -6.60 -6.55
N LEU A 92 7.20 -5.66 -5.65
CA LEU A 92 6.14 -5.11 -4.79
C LEU A 92 5.12 -4.30 -5.61
N MET A 93 5.56 -3.58 -6.63
CA MET A 93 4.67 -2.85 -7.54
C MET A 93 3.78 -3.82 -8.32
N ASP A 94 4.35 -4.89 -8.86
CA ASP A 94 3.63 -5.94 -9.56
C ASP A 94 2.60 -6.62 -8.65
N PHE A 95 2.97 -6.89 -7.40
CA PHE A 95 2.05 -7.38 -6.37
C PHE A 95 0.87 -6.42 -6.15
N CYS A 96 1.11 -5.10 -5.99
CA CYS A 96 0.04 -4.12 -5.83
C CYS A 96 -0.91 -4.07 -7.04
N ILE A 97 -0.39 -4.25 -8.25
CA ILE A 97 -1.21 -4.34 -9.46
C ILE A 97 -2.10 -5.59 -9.44
N VAL A 98 -1.55 -6.75 -9.08
CA VAL A 98 -2.33 -8.00 -8.94
C VAL A 98 -3.38 -7.87 -7.85
N LEU A 99 -3.01 -7.37 -6.68
CA LEU A 99 -3.92 -7.12 -5.56
C LEU A 99 -5.08 -6.21 -5.96
N THR A 100 -4.82 -5.16 -6.74
CA THR A 100 -5.86 -4.25 -7.23
C THR A 100 -6.87 -4.98 -8.11
N LYS A 101 -6.41 -5.88 -8.99
CA LYS A 101 -7.28 -6.69 -9.86
C LYS A 101 -8.10 -7.70 -9.06
N ASP A 102 -7.51 -8.32 -8.05
CA ASP A 102 -8.21 -9.28 -7.17
C ASP A 102 -9.30 -8.58 -6.35
N ILE A 103 -9.08 -7.33 -5.94
CA ILE A 103 -10.10 -6.50 -5.27
C ILE A 103 -11.17 -6.04 -6.27
N GLU A 104 -10.83 -5.77 -7.53
CA GLU A 104 -11.79 -5.39 -8.57
C GLU A 104 -12.73 -6.54 -8.96
N ALA A 105 -12.23 -7.78 -9.05
CA ALA A 105 -12.98 -8.91 -9.59
C ALA A 105 -14.35 -9.20 -8.92
N PRO A 106 -14.53 -9.03 -7.59
CA PRO A 106 -15.85 -9.14 -6.94
C PRO A 106 -16.79 -7.93 -7.15
N HIS A 107 -16.30 -6.79 -7.65
CA HIS A 107 -17.05 -5.53 -7.74
C HIS A 107 -17.58 -5.21 -9.16
N LEU A 108 -17.19 -5.99 -10.17
CA LEU A 108 -17.77 -5.96 -11.51
C LEU A 108 -19.03 -6.83 -11.53
N LYS A 109 -20.21 -6.20 -11.49
CA LYS A 109 -21.49 -6.83 -11.81
C LYS A 109 -21.85 -6.63 -13.27
#